data_AF-A0A136NPB4-F1
#
_entry.id   AF-A0A136NPB4-F1
#
_cell.length_a   1.000
_cell.length_b   1.000
_cell.length_c   1.000
_cell.angle_alpha   90.00
_cell.angle_beta   90.00
_cell.angle_gamma   90.00
#
_symmetry.space_group_name_H-M   'P 1'
#
loop_
_entity.id
_entity.type
_entity.pdbx_description
1 polymer ?
#
loop_
_entity_poly.entity_id
_entity_poly.type
_entity_poly.pdbx_seq_one_letter_code
_entity_poly.pdbx_strand_id
1 'polypeptide(L)'
;MQQAQTANNVHELPESPTMSDIEALTKNYADARQRVVDRVTTMNEEIEAIKRKHMRWLKSDVSAAKEQESILVNAISRAKELFDKPKTQIFHGIKVGIRKLVGRLTWLMTNKHPSLFRSIFLSSMKLWLKLPASLSIKR
;
A
#
# COMPACT_ATOMS: atom_id res chain seq x y z
N MET A 1 -30.92 25.60 -11.42
CA MET A 1 -29.97 25.62 -12.55
C MET A 1 -28.98 24.49 -12.28
N GLN A 2 -28.79 23.42 -13.03
CA GLN A 2 -29.19 23.01 -14.38
C GLN A 2 -29.63 21.54 -14.35
N GLN A 3 -30.36 21.16 -15.39
CA GLN A 3 -31.10 19.92 -15.56
C GLN A 3 -30.16 18.72 -15.78
N ALA A 4 -30.30 17.66 -14.97
CA ALA A 4 -29.79 16.34 -15.31
C ALA A 4 -30.91 15.55 -15.99
N GLN A 5 -31.18 15.89 -17.26
CA GLN A 5 -31.98 15.05 -18.13
C GLN A 5 -31.08 13.90 -18.60
N THR A 6 -31.05 12.81 -17.82
CA THR A 6 -30.58 11.53 -18.34
C THR A 6 -31.64 11.03 -19.30
N ALA A 7 -31.51 11.44 -20.57
CA ALA A 7 -32.31 10.94 -21.66
C ALA A 7 -32.05 9.44 -21.81
N ASN A 8 -32.96 8.64 -21.23
CA ASN A 8 -33.28 7.31 -21.72
C ASN A 8 -33.84 7.47 -23.14
N ASN A 9 -32.97 7.74 -24.10
CA ASN A 9 -33.31 7.70 -25.51
C ASN A 9 -33.05 6.26 -25.96
N VAL A 10 -34.08 5.44 -25.80
CA VAL A 10 -34.15 4.12 -26.42
C VAL A 10 -34.08 4.40 -27.92
N HIS A 11 -32.91 4.23 -28.52
CA HIS A 11 -32.75 4.34 -29.97
C HIS A 11 -33.45 3.13 -30.58
N GLU A 12 -34.74 3.29 -30.87
CA GLU A 12 -35.53 2.35 -31.64
C GLU A 12 -34.83 2.20 -33.00
N LEU A 13 -34.20 1.05 -33.21
CA LEU A 13 -33.58 0.71 -34.48
C LEU A 13 -34.70 0.66 -35.54
N PRO A 14 -34.52 1.28 -36.72
CA PRO A 14 -35.48 1.12 -37.80
C PRO A 14 -35.55 -0.38 -38.17
N GLU A 15 -36.75 -0.91 -38.40
CA GLU A 15 -36.98 -2.35 -38.66
C GLU A 15 -36.21 -2.91 -39.87
N SER A 16 -35.61 -2.04 -40.69
CA SER A 16 -34.58 -2.36 -41.67
C SER A 16 -33.55 -1.21 -41.75
N PRO A 17 -32.42 -1.27 -41.02
CA PRO A 17 -31.41 -0.21 -41.07
C PRO A 17 -30.71 -0.22 -42.43
N THR A 18 -30.56 0.97 -43.02
CA THR A 18 -29.77 1.13 -44.24
C THR A 18 -28.28 1.17 -43.92
N MET A 19 -27.41 0.91 -44.91
CA MET A 19 -25.95 0.99 -44.71
C MET A 19 -25.49 2.36 -44.21
N SER A 20 -26.18 3.44 -44.60
CA SER A 20 -25.88 4.80 -44.14
C SER A 20 -26.20 4.99 -42.65
N ASP A 21 -27.28 4.38 -42.16
CA ASP A 21 -27.66 4.43 -40.74
C ASP A 21 -26.61 3.71 -39.88
N ILE A 22 -26.14 2.55 -40.35
CA ILE A 22 -25.10 1.76 -39.66
C ILE A 22 -23.77 2.54 -39.62
N GLU A 23 -23.39 3.21 -40.71
CA GLU A 23 -22.18 4.04 -40.75
C GLU A 23 -22.27 5.20 -39.74
N ALA A 24 -23.40 5.91 -39.72
CA ALA A 24 -23.64 7.00 -38.78
C ALA A 24 -23.62 6.53 -37.32
N LEU A 25 -24.26 5.40 -37.01
CA LEU A 25 -24.26 4.81 -35.68
C LEU A 25 -22.88 4.33 -35.25
N THR A 26 -22.12 3.73 -36.18
CA THR A 26 -20.74 3.29 -35.93
C THR A 26 -19.84 4.48 -35.61
N LYS A 27 -19.98 5.59 -36.34
CA LYS A 27 -19.25 6.82 -36.06
C LYS A 27 -19.59 7.39 -34.69
N ASN A 28 -20.88 7.50 -34.37
CA ASN A 28 -21.35 7.99 -33.06
C ASN A 28 -20.83 7.11 -31.91
N TYR A 29 -20.83 5.79 -32.10
CA TYR A 29 -20.27 4.84 -31.15
C TYR A 29 -18.75 4.99 -31.01
N ALA A 30 -18.02 5.12 -32.11
CA ALA A 30 -16.57 5.31 -32.10
C ALA A 30 -16.19 6.59 -31.34
N ASP A 31 -16.88 7.70 -31.62
CA ASP A 31 -16.66 8.99 -30.93
C ASP A 31 -16.99 8.88 -29.44
N ALA A 32 -18.09 8.23 -29.07
CA ALA A 32 -18.46 7.99 -27.68
C ALA A 32 -17.43 7.11 -26.97
N ARG A 33 -16.94 6.06 -27.62
CA ARG A 33 -15.93 5.16 -27.09
C ARG A 33 -14.60 5.88 -26.89
N GLN A 34 -14.19 6.72 -27.84
CA GLN A 34 -12.97 7.52 -27.72
C GLN A 34 -13.05 8.46 -26.51
N ARG A 35 -14.16 9.16 -26.33
CA ARG A 35 -14.38 10.02 -25.15
C ARG A 35 -14.25 9.27 -23.83
N VAL A 36 -14.69 8.01 -23.76
CA VAL A 36 -14.54 7.19 -22.55
C VAL A 36 -13.07 6.86 -22.31
N VAL A 37 -12.35 6.46 -23.36
CA VAL A 37 -10.92 6.14 -23.26
C VAL A 37 -10.12 7.36 -22.80
N ASP A 38 -10.37 8.52 -23.39
CA ASP A 38 -9.69 9.77 -23.03
C ASP A 38 -9.92 10.11 -21.55
N ARG A 39 -11.18 10.04 -21.08
CA ARG A 39 -11.53 10.31 -19.68
C ARG A 39 -10.87 9.34 -18.70
N VAL A 40 -10.85 8.05 -19.01
CA VAL A 40 -10.19 7.03 -18.17
C VAL A 40 -8.68 7.27 -18.13
N THR A 41 -8.09 7.66 -19.26
CA THR A 41 -6.65 7.95 -19.35
C THR A 41 -6.29 9.16 -18.48
N THR A 42 -7.00 10.28 -18.63
CA THR A 42 -6.80 11.48 -17.79
C THR A 42 -7.00 11.17 -16.30
N MET A 43 -8.05 10.43 -15.94
CA MET A 43 -8.29 10.04 -14.55
C MET A 43 -7.14 9.23 -13.97
N ASN A 44 -6.60 8.27 -14.71
CA ASN A 44 -5.47 7.47 -14.25
C ASN A 44 -4.19 8.31 -14.11
N GLU A 45 -3.93 9.23 -15.03
CA GLU A 45 -2.79 10.15 -14.95
C GLU A 45 -2.86 11.04 -13.69
N GLU A 46 -4.05 11.56 -13.36
CA GLU A 46 -4.29 12.33 -12.15
C GLU A 46 -4.06 11.50 -10.88
N ILE A 47 -4.57 10.27 -10.84
CA ILE A 47 -4.34 9.34 -9.72
C ILE A 47 -2.86 9.08 -9.53
N GLU A 48 -2.11 8.80 -10.61
CA GLU A 48 -0.67 8.56 -10.54
C GLU A 48 0.12 9.83 -10.17
N ALA A 49 -0.33 11.02 -10.57
CA ALA A 49 0.26 12.28 -10.14
C ALA A 49 0.08 12.51 -8.64
N ILE A 50 -1.14 12.29 -8.12
CA ILE A 50 -1.45 12.39 -6.69
C ILE A 50 -0.62 11.38 -5.90
N LYS A 51 -0.58 10.11 -6.33
CA LYS A 51 0.26 9.07 -5.69
C LYS A 51 1.72 9.49 -5.63
N ARG A 52 2.32 9.95 -6.73
CA ARG A 52 3.72 10.40 -6.77
C ARG A 52 3.95 11.57 -5.81
N LYS A 53 3.04 12.55 -5.79
CA LYS A 53 3.11 13.70 -4.88
C LYS A 53 3.15 13.23 -3.42
N HIS A 54 2.17 12.42 -3.00
CA HIS A 54 2.06 11.97 -1.60
C HIS A 54 3.12 10.95 -1.20
N MET A 55 3.57 10.10 -2.13
CA MET A 55 4.61 9.09 -1.87
C MET A 55 5.91 9.72 -1.39
N ARG A 56 6.27 10.92 -1.88
CA ARG A 56 7.46 11.64 -1.43
C ARG A 56 7.39 12.00 0.06
N TRP A 57 6.27 12.58 0.50
CA TRP A 57 6.06 12.95 1.90
C TRP A 57 6.01 11.72 2.79
N LEU A 58 5.24 10.70 2.38
CA LEU A 58 5.14 9.45 3.12
C LEU A 58 6.50 8.77 3.29
N LYS A 59 7.35 8.75 2.24
CA LYS A 59 8.69 8.18 2.34
C LYS A 59 9.56 8.94 3.37
N SER A 60 9.46 10.27 3.39
CA SER A 60 10.13 11.10 4.39
C SER A 60 9.64 10.76 5.80
N ASP A 61 8.33 10.73 6.01
CA ASP A 61 7.74 10.47 7.33
C ASP A 61 8.05 9.06 7.84
N VAL A 62 8.01 8.07 6.94
CA VAL A 62 8.41 6.69 7.26
C VAL A 62 9.89 6.62 7.64
N SER A 63 10.76 7.36 6.96
CA SER A 63 12.19 7.41 7.31
C SER A 63 12.44 8.07 8.66
N ALA A 64 11.74 9.17 8.95
CA ALA A 64 11.80 9.85 10.24
C ALA A 64 11.28 8.95 11.37
N ALA A 65 10.15 8.27 11.16
CA ALA A 65 9.61 7.31 12.11
C ALA A 65 10.59 6.14 12.34
N LYS A 66 11.28 5.67 11.30
CA LYS A 66 12.28 4.61 11.41
C LYS A 66 13.50 5.04 12.22
N GLU A 67 13.95 6.27 12.04
CA GLU A 67 15.05 6.84 12.82
C GLU A 67 14.66 6.93 14.30
N GLN A 68 13.46 7.43 14.61
CA GLN A 68 12.97 7.48 15.99
C GLN A 68 12.78 6.09 16.59
N GLU A 69 12.33 5.11 15.81
CA GLU A 69 12.28 3.70 16.23
C GLU A 69 13.68 3.19 16.58
N SER A 70 14.69 3.46 15.75
CA SER A 70 16.09 3.08 16.01
C SER A 70 16.61 3.67 17.32
N ILE A 71 16.39 4.96 17.54
CA ILE A 71 16.76 5.66 18.78
C ILE A 71 16.07 5.02 19.99
N LEU A 72 14.75 4.77 19.89
CA LEU A 72 13.98 4.13 20.95
C LEU A 72 14.48 2.72 21.26
N VAL A 73 14.78 1.92 20.23
CA VAL A 73 15.35 0.58 20.39
C VAL A 73 16.71 0.64 21.06
N ASN A 74 17.58 1.58 20.68
CA ASN A 74 18.89 1.78 21.29
C ASN A 74 18.76 2.18 22.77
N ALA A 75 17.83 3.09 23.09
CA ALA A 75 17.56 3.49 24.47
C ALA A 75 17.07 2.31 25.33
N ILE A 76 16.10 1.53 24.83
CA ILE A 76 15.59 0.34 25.51
C ILE A 76 16.68 -0.72 25.69
N SER A 77 17.56 -0.88 24.70
CA SER A 77 18.68 -1.84 24.76
C SER A 77 19.69 -1.48 25.84
N ARG A 78 19.97 -0.19 26.04
CA ARG A 78 20.83 0.32 27.11
C ARG A 78 20.18 0.21 28.49
N ALA A 79 18.86 0.39 28.57
CA ALA A 79 18.09 0.37 29.81
C ALA A 79 17.34 -0.96 30.03
N LYS A 80 18.00 -2.09 29.72
CA LYS A 80 17.38 -3.43 29.76
C LYS A 80 16.85 -3.81 31.15
N GLU A 81 17.52 -3.37 32.21
CA GLU A 81 17.17 -3.66 33.61
C GLU A 81 15.78 -3.12 33.99
N LEU A 82 15.34 -2.02 33.37
CA LEU A 82 14.01 -1.44 33.59
C LEU A 82 12.85 -2.33 33.10
N PHE A 83 13.16 -3.39 32.34
CA PHE A 83 12.18 -4.31 31.75
C PHE A 83 12.26 -5.73 32.34
N ASP A 84 12.85 -5.91 33.53
CA ASP A 84 12.86 -7.22 34.19
C ASP A 84 11.46 -7.62 34.67
N LYS A 85 10.75 -6.70 35.36
CA LYS A 85 9.36 -6.85 35.81
C LYS A 85 8.71 -5.47 35.92
N PRO A 86 7.75 -5.09 35.04
CA PRO A 86 7.11 -5.86 33.98
C PRO A 86 7.93 -5.91 32.65
N LYS A 87 7.88 -7.05 31.96
CA LYS A 87 8.61 -7.29 30.69
C LYS A 87 8.14 -6.43 29.51
N THR A 88 6.96 -5.83 29.61
CA THR A 88 6.38 -4.95 28.60
C THR A 88 5.54 -3.86 29.27
N GLN A 89 5.62 -2.64 28.77
CA GLN A 89 4.86 -1.48 29.22
C GLN A 89 4.26 -0.75 28.02
N ILE A 90 3.21 0.05 28.24
CA ILE A 90 2.57 0.86 27.18
C ILE A 90 2.85 2.33 27.52
N PHE A 91 3.53 3.03 26.62
CA PHE A 91 3.77 4.46 26.72
C PHE A 91 3.11 5.15 25.53
N HIS A 92 2.27 6.16 25.79
CA HIS A 92 1.61 6.95 24.73
C HIS A 92 0.89 6.07 23.68
N GLY A 93 0.30 4.96 24.12
CA GLY A 93 -0.37 3.99 23.23
C GLY A 93 0.57 3.01 22.49
N ILE A 94 1.90 3.16 22.62
CA ILE A 94 2.90 2.28 22.04
C ILE A 94 3.35 1.26 23.08
N LYS A 95 3.15 -0.02 22.80
CA LYS A 95 3.65 -1.11 23.63
C LYS A 95 5.14 -1.32 23.38
N VAL A 96 5.95 -1.15 24.41
CA VAL A 96 7.40 -1.39 24.38
C VAL A 96 7.77 -2.52 25.34
N GLY A 97 8.87 -3.20 25.04
CA GLY A 97 9.43 -4.22 25.92
C GLY A 97 10.30 -5.21 25.17
N ILE A 98 10.93 -6.10 25.93
CA ILE A 98 11.95 -7.00 25.40
C ILE A 98 11.35 -8.38 25.23
N ARG A 99 11.37 -8.91 24.02
CA ARG A 99 10.94 -10.27 23.70
C ARG A 99 11.98 -10.97 22.84
N LYS A 100 12.16 -12.27 23.09
CA LYS A 100 12.94 -13.12 22.20
C LYS A 100 12.14 -13.32 20.91
N LEU A 101 12.77 -13.14 19.76
CA LEU A 101 12.15 -13.41 18.46
C LEU A 101 12.02 -14.92 18.29
N VAL A 102 10.83 -15.41 17.96
CA VAL A 102 10.60 -16.82 17.60
C VAL A 102 10.82 -16.96 16.10
N GLY A 103 12.04 -17.27 15.68
CA GLY A 103 12.37 -17.54 14.27
C GLY A 103 12.27 -19.04 13.97
N ARG A 104 11.60 -19.42 12.87
CA ARG A 104 11.68 -20.77 12.30
C ARG A 104 12.83 -20.79 11.29
N LEU A 105 13.84 -21.61 11.52
CA LEU A 105 14.97 -21.79 10.60
C LEU A 105 14.55 -22.74 9.47
N THR A 106 14.20 -22.21 8.30
CA THR A 106 13.99 -23.01 7.10
C THR A 106 15.32 -23.18 6.38
N TRP A 107 15.86 -24.40 6.41
CA TRP A 107 17.02 -24.79 5.63
C TRP A 107 16.63 -24.85 4.16
N LEU A 108 17.17 -23.96 3.34
CA LEU A 108 17.15 -24.14 1.90
C LEU A 108 18.23 -25.20 1.59
N MET A 109 17.80 -26.42 1.27
CA MET A 109 18.73 -27.45 0.80
C MET A 109 19.37 -26.98 -0.51
N THR A 110 20.57 -26.41 -0.39
CA THR A 110 21.55 -26.41 -1.46
C THR A 110 22.55 -27.50 -1.13
N ASN A 111 22.68 -28.46 -2.05
CA ASN A 111 23.68 -29.51 -1.98
C ASN A 111 25.07 -28.86 -1.88
N LYS A 112 25.61 -28.76 -0.66
CA LYS A 112 27.01 -29.02 -0.27
C LYS A 112 27.26 -28.51 1.16
N HIS A 113 27.50 -29.48 2.05
CA HIS A 113 28.28 -29.47 3.28
C HIS A 113 28.01 -28.45 4.41
N PRO A 114 27.71 -28.92 5.65
CA PRO A 114 27.48 -28.08 6.83
C PRO A 114 28.75 -27.81 7.66
N SER A 115 29.90 -27.48 7.03
CA SER A 115 31.18 -27.34 7.77
C SER A 115 31.58 -25.91 8.15
N LEU A 116 30.76 -24.89 7.85
CA LEU A 116 31.06 -23.50 8.23
C LEU A 116 29.93 -22.87 9.05
N PHE A 117 29.57 -23.52 10.16
CA PHE A 117 28.81 -22.89 11.24
C PHE A 117 29.75 -22.00 12.06
N ARG A 118 30.04 -20.79 11.57
CA ARG A 118 30.51 -19.72 12.44
C ARG A 118 29.86 -18.39 12.09
N SER A 119 28.81 -18.12 12.87
CA SER A 119 28.40 -16.79 13.30
C SER A 119 28.09 -15.77 12.18
N ILE A 120 26.86 -15.81 11.68
CA ILE A 120 26.17 -14.60 11.24
C ILE A 120 25.10 -14.29 12.29
N PHE A 121 25.57 -13.82 13.45
CA PHE A 121 24.73 -13.09 14.40
C PHE A 121 24.52 -11.69 13.82
N LEU A 122 23.54 -11.55 12.92
CA LEU A 122 23.08 -10.21 12.55
C LEU A 122 22.11 -9.73 13.63
N SER A 123 22.67 -8.90 14.50
CA SER A 123 21.98 -7.95 15.38
C SER A 123 20.73 -7.38 14.73
N SER A 124 19.56 -7.61 15.34
CA SER A 124 18.36 -6.77 15.18
C SER A 124 17.29 -7.17 16.20
N MET A 125 17.28 -6.50 17.35
CA MET A 125 16.13 -6.49 18.26
C MET A 125 14.95 -5.83 17.53
N LYS A 126 13.87 -6.58 17.28
CA LYS A 126 12.67 -6.06 16.60
C LYS A 126 11.60 -5.74 17.65
N LEU A 127 11.44 -4.45 17.95
CA LEU A 127 10.38 -3.92 18.80
C LEU A 127 9.04 -4.01 18.05
N TRP A 128 7.99 -4.50 18.71
CA TRP A 128 6.64 -4.55 18.15
C TRP A 128 5.96 -3.18 18.34
N LEU A 129 6.04 -2.27 17.36
CA LEU A 129 5.11 -1.15 17.29
C LEU A 129 3.81 -1.63 16.63
N LYS A 130 2.77 -1.86 17.43
CA LYS A 130 1.40 -1.96 16.92
C LYS A 130 0.91 -0.53 16.69
N LEU A 131 0.93 -0.07 15.44
CA LEU A 131 0.29 1.19 15.03
C LEU A 131 -1.20 1.15 15.43
N PRO A 132 -1.77 2.28 15.89
CA PRO A 132 -3.20 2.37 16.19
C PRO A 132 -4.02 2.04 14.93
N ALA A 133 -5.16 1.38 15.12
CA ALA A 133 -6.02 0.87 14.05
C ALA A 133 -6.54 1.95 13.07
N SER A 134 -6.34 3.23 13.37
CA SER A 134 -6.74 4.38 12.55
C SER A 134 -5.92 4.59 11.28
N LEU A 135 -4.80 3.88 11.09
CA LEU A 135 -3.95 3.98 9.88
C LEU A 135 -3.85 2.68 9.07
N SER A 136 -4.75 1.71 9.29
CA SER A 136 -4.81 0.49 8.47
C SER A 136 -5.51 0.79 7.13
N ILE A 137 -4.78 1.41 6.19
CA ILE A 137 -5.19 1.41 4.78
C ILE A 137 -5.13 -0.05 4.32
N LYS A 138 -6.30 -0.71 4.29
CA LYS A 138 -6.45 -2.01 3.64
C LYS A 138 -6.14 -1.79 2.16
N ARG A 139 -5.12 -2.48 1.67
CA ARG A 139 -4.97 -2.73 0.23
C ARG A 139 -6.09 -3.66 -0.22
#